data_AF-A0A8T3U1E6-F1
#
_entry.id   AF-A0A8T3U1E6-F1
#
_cell.length_a   1.000
_cell.length_b   1.000
_cell.length_c   1.000
_cell.angle_alpha   90.00
_cell.angle_beta   90.00
_cell.angle_gamma   90.00
#
_symmetry.space_group_name_H-M   'P 1'
#
loop_
_entity.id
_entity.type
_entity.pdbx_description
1 polymer ?
#
loop_
_entity_poly.entity_id
_entity_poly.type
_entity_poly.pdbx_seq_one_letter_code
_entity_poly.pdbx_strand_id
1 'polypeptide(L)'
;MEEKSFKKLKYWSLIVLVVFLTMPFIVKYIHDSSYKDIEYKIEAGLENDVKIVYAKATHLKGVIRGEYNTEKVKYIQIRLYNRLGNETGIIYSDLTKGGKIYEQLFYAKDVRFAYITQISNLPGDKIIDSTVSGVQKANEMIKYGEEKTDYVLQRYKLK
;
A
#
# COMPACT_ATOMS: atom_id res chain seq x y z
N MET A 1 42.61 39.31 5.46
CA MET A 1 41.98 38.46 4.43
C MET A 1 41.26 37.22 5.02
N GLU A 2 41.32 36.97 6.33
CA GLU A 2 40.89 35.72 6.96
C GLU A 2 39.40 35.65 7.33
N GLU A 3 38.74 36.78 7.63
CA GLU A 3 37.38 36.79 8.17
C GLU A 3 36.31 36.28 7.18
N LYS A 4 36.51 36.53 5.88
CA LYS A 4 35.64 36.01 4.80
C LYS A 4 35.75 34.49 4.66
N SER A 5 36.92 33.91 4.91
CA SER A 5 37.15 32.46 4.83
C SER A 5 36.45 31.73 5.98
N PHE A 6 36.50 32.30 7.18
CA PHE A 6 35.87 31.74 8.38
C PHE A 6 34.33 31.74 8.32
N LYS A 7 33.72 32.81 7.80
CA LYS A 7 32.26 32.87 7.57
C LYS A 7 31.82 31.84 6.52
N LYS A 8 32.60 31.66 5.46
CA LYS A 8 32.34 30.64 4.43
C LYS A 8 32.44 29.23 5.03
N LEU A 9 33.45 28.95 5.84
CA LEU A 9 33.62 27.66 6.52
C LEU A 9 32.45 27.32 7.47
N LYS A 10 32.00 28.32 8.26
CA LYS A 10 30.83 28.17 9.15
C LYS A 10 29.55 27.89 8.36
N TYR A 11 29.35 28.58 7.24
CA TYR A 11 28.17 28.39 6.40
C TYR A 11 28.15 26.98 5.76
N TRP A 12 29.30 26.49 5.29
CA TRP A 12 29.44 25.12 4.79
C TRP A 12 29.18 24.07 5.88
N SER A 13 29.69 24.28 7.10
CA SER A 13 29.44 23.37 8.22
C SER A 13 27.95 23.32 8.61
N LEU A 14 27.24 24.45 8.54
CA LEU A 14 25.81 24.53 8.81
C LEU A 14 25.00 23.79 7.73
N ILE A 15 25.37 23.94 6.45
CA ILE A 15 24.74 23.22 5.34
C ILE A 15 24.92 21.70 5.51
N VAL A 16 26.14 21.24 5.82
CA VAL A 16 26.41 19.81 6.04
C VAL A 16 25.59 19.27 7.20
N LEU A 17 25.49 20.01 8.31
CA LEU A 17 24.69 19.62 9.47
C LEU A 17 23.19 19.49 9.12
N VAL A 18 22.64 20.47 8.39
CA VAL A 18 21.24 20.44 7.94
C VAL A 18 20.98 19.29 6.99
N VAL A 19 21.88 19.00 6.05
CA VAL A 19 21.78 17.83 5.16
C VAL A 19 21.81 16.53 5.97
N PHE A 20 22.70 16.42 6.96
CA PHE A 20 22.79 15.23 7.80
C PHE A 20 21.53 14.99 8.65
N LEU A 21 20.90 16.07 9.14
CA LEU A 21 19.68 15.99 9.94
C LEU A 21 18.43 15.69 9.10
N THR A 22 18.38 16.18 7.86
CA THR A 22 17.24 15.99 6.96
C THR A 22 17.30 14.67 6.18
N MET A 23 18.50 14.12 5.96
CA MET A 23 18.71 12.87 5.20
C MET A 23 17.89 11.68 5.71
N PRO A 24 17.83 11.38 7.03
CA PRO A 24 17.03 10.27 7.54
C PRO A 24 15.53 10.39 7.21
N PHE A 25 15.00 11.62 7.21
CA PHE A 25 13.61 11.89 6.86
C PHE A 25 13.37 11.70 5.35
N ILE A 26 14.28 12.17 4.51
CA ILE A 26 14.21 12.00 3.06
C ILE A 26 14.30 10.51 2.69
N VAL A 27 15.23 9.77 3.27
CA VAL A 27 15.39 8.32 3.03
C VAL A 27 14.15 7.55 3.49
N LYS A 28 13.61 7.86 4.66
CA LYS A 28 12.36 7.26 5.14
C LYS A 28 11.18 7.56 4.20
N TYR A 29 11.05 8.80 3.76
CA TYR A 29 10.00 9.22 2.84
C TYR A 29 10.11 8.51 1.48
N ILE A 30 11.32 8.38 0.91
CA ILE A 30 11.55 7.66 -0.35
C ILE A 30 11.23 6.17 -0.20
N HIS A 31 11.63 5.56 0.92
CA HIS A 31 11.42 4.14 1.17
C HIS A 31 9.94 3.79 1.41
N ASP A 32 9.17 4.67 2.08
CA ASP A 32 7.75 4.46 2.36
C ASP A 32 6.83 4.85 1.19
N SER A 33 7.27 5.74 0.28
CA SER A 33 6.47 6.23 -0.85
C SER A 33 6.64 5.41 -2.14
N SER A 34 7.74 4.67 -2.30
CA SER A 34 8.02 3.96 -3.55
C SER A 34 7.27 2.63 -3.60
N TYR A 35 6.40 2.51 -4.60
CA TYR A 35 5.75 1.25 -4.96
C TYR A 35 6.80 0.25 -5.42
N LYS A 36 6.86 -0.91 -4.76
CA LYS A 36 7.71 -2.05 -5.15
C LYS A 36 6.83 -3.12 -5.76
N ASP A 37 7.34 -3.83 -6.76
CA ASP A 37 6.66 -4.99 -7.32
C ASP A 37 6.47 -6.06 -6.24
N ILE A 38 5.31 -6.70 -6.26
CA ILE A 38 4.99 -7.83 -5.39
C ILE A 38 4.85 -9.09 -6.24
N GLU A 39 5.19 -10.23 -5.64
CA GLU A 39 4.96 -11.52 -6.27
C GLU A 39 3.46 -11.79 -6.34
N TYR A 40 3.02 -12.52 -7.36
CA TYR A 40 1.62 -12.92 -7.48
C TYR A 40 1.50 -14.33 -8.05
N LYS A 41 0.41 -14.99 -7.71
CA LYS A 41 0.03 -16.28 -8.28
C LYS A 41 -1.46 -16.30 -8.56
N ILE A 42 -1.83 -16.92 -9.67
CA ILE A 42 -3.20 -17.12 -10.11
C ILE A 42 -3.57 -18.57 -9.82
N GLU A 43 -4.83 -18.82 -9.47
CA GLU A 43 -5.38 -20.15 -9.31
C GLU A 43 -5.23 -20.98 -10.59
N ALA A 44 -4.88 -22.27 -10.43
CA ALA A 44 -4.75 -23.17 -11.57
C ALA A 44 -6.08 -23.29 -12.32
N GLY A 45 -6.04 -23.11 -13.64
CA GLY A 45 -7.24 -23.06 -14.50
C GLY A 45 -7.76 -21.64 -14.78
N LEU A 46 -7.36 -20.64 -14.00
CA LEU A 46 -7.71 -19.23 -14.24
C LEU A 46 -6.64 -18.49 -15.06
N GLU A 47 -5.46 -19.09 -15.25
CA GLU A 47 -4.29 -18.48 -15.91
C GLU A 47 -4.53 -18.04 -17.37
N ASN A 48 -5.47 -18.69 -18.06
CA ASN A 48 -5.85 -18.33 -19.44
C ASN A 48 -6.90 -17.21 -19.50
N ASP A 49 -7.62 -16.98 -18.40
CA ASP A 49 -8.77 -16.09 -18.35
C ASP A 49 -8.51 -14.83 -17.50
N VAL A 50 -7.44 -14.81 -16.71
CA VAL A 50 -6.95 -13.64 -15.97
C VAL A 50 -5.45 -13.48 -16.16
N LYS A 51 -5.01 -12.27 -16.52
CA LYS A 51 -3.60 -11.91 -16.68
C LYS A 51 -3.29 -10.69 -15.82
N ILE A 52 -2.28 -10.77 -14.96
CA ILE A 52 -1.80 -9.60 -14.21
C ILE A 52 -0.87 -8.78 -15.09
N VAL A 53 -1.18 -7.49 -15.24
CA VAL A 53 -0.32 -6.53 -15.96
C VAL A 53 0.78 -6.03 -15.03
N TYR A 54 0.39 -5.60 -13.82
CA TYR A 54 1.33 -5.27 -12.76
C TYR A 54 0.66 -5.39 -11.38
N ALA A 55 1.49 -5.68 -10.38
CA ALA A 55 1.10 -5.72 -8.98
C ALA A 55 2.18 -5.04 -8.16
N LYS A 56 1.83 -3.94 -7.48
CA LYS A 56 2.78 -3.13 -6.73
C LYS A 56 2.25 -2.77 -5.36
N ALA A 57 3.12 -2.74 -4.36
CA ALA A 57 2.78 -2.31 -3.01
C ALA A 57 3.87 -1.43 -2.39
N THR A 58 3.45 -0.47 -1.58
CA THR A 58 4.27 0.24 -0.61
C THR A 58 4.18 -0.48 0.74
N HIS A 59 4.64 0.18 1.82
CA HIS A 59 4.48 -0.34 3.18
C HIS A 59 3.00 -0.45 3.61
N LEU A 60 2.10 0.40 3.10
CA LEU A 60 0.73 0.54 3.62
C LEU A 60 -0.38 0.41 2.57
N LYS A 61 -0.06 0.54 1.29
CA LYS A 61 -1.04 0.49 0.20
C LYS A 61 -0.47 -0.17 -1.05
N GLY A 62 -1.33 -0.61 -1.94
CA GLY A 62 -0.91 -1.21 -3.19
C GLY A 62 -1.97 -1.11 -4.28
N VAL A 63 -1.58 -1.54 -5.46
CA VAL A 63 -2.39 -1.60 -6.67
C VAL A 63 -2.13 -2.91 -7.38
N ILE A 64 -3.19 -3.59 -7.79
CA ILE A 64 -3.12 -4.73 -8.70
C ILE A 64 -3.97 -4.39 -9.91
N ARG A 65 -3.35 -4.48 -11.09
CA ARG A 65 -4.03 -4.28 -12.37
C ARG A 65 -3.90 -5.54 -13.20
N GLY A 66 -5.03 -5.99 -13.74
CA GLY A 66 -5.07 -7.18 -14.58
C GLY A 66 -6.08 -7.04 -15.71
N GLU A 67 -5.91 -7.90 -16.70
CA GLU A 67 -6.86 -8.16 -17.77
C GLU A 67 -7.62 -9.45 -17.47
N TYR A 68 -8.86 -9.53 -17.96
CA TYR A 68 -9.70 -10.70 -17.74
C TYR A 68 -10.68 -10.95 -18.89
N ASN A 69 -11.12 -12.21 -19.01
CA ASN A 69 -12.18 -12.61 -19.90
C ASN A 69 -13.55 -12.39 -19.26
N THR A 70 -14.27 -11.37 -19.74
CA THR A 70 -15.58 -10.93 -19.24
C THR A 70 -16.67 -11.99 -19.32
N GLU A 71 -16.54 -12.97 -20.22
CA GLU A 71 -17.55 -14.02 -20.41
C GLU A 71 -17.43 -15.15 -19.38
N LYS A 72 -16.22 -15.37 -18.86
CA LYS A 72 -15.90 -16.50 -17.99
C LYS A 72 -15.68 -16.12 -16.54
N VAL A 73 -15.14 -14.94 -16.29
CA VAL A 73 -14.75 -14.50 -14.95
C VAL A 73 -15.62 -13.32 -14.53
N LYS A 74 -16.52 -13.58 -13.59
CA LYS A 74 -17.45 -12.58 -13.05
C LYS A 74 -16.92 -11.92 -11.77
N TYR A 75 -16.28 -12.71 -10.92
CA TYR A 75 -15.78 -12.26 -9.61
C TYR A 75 -14.44 -12.89 -9.30
N ILE A 76 -13.54 -12.09 -8.74
CA ILE A 76 -12.24 -12.56 -8.24
C ILE A 76 -12.07 -12.20 -6.77
N GLN A 77 -11.34 -13.06 -6.06
CA GLN A 77 -10.81 -12.81 -4.74
C GLN A 77 -9.30 -12.66 -4.85
N ILE A 78 -8.75 -11.63 -4.21
CA ILE A 78 -7.31 -11.39 -4.12
C ILE A 78 -6.92 -11.43 -2.65
N ARG A 79 -6.17 -12.45 -2.25
CA ARG A 79 -5.61 -12.57 -0.90
C ARG A 79 -4.19 -12.01 -0.87
N LEU A 80 -3.90 -11.16 0.10
CA LEU A 80 -2.64 -10.44 0.21
C LEU A 80 -1.84 -11.00 1.38
N TYR A 81 -0.55 -11.24 1.19
CA TYR A 81 0.31 -11.85 2.19
C TYR A 81 1.58 -11.02 2.40
N ASN A 82 2.09 -11.04 3.63
CA ASN A 82 3.40 -10.48 3.95
C ASN A 82 4.52 -11.48 3.64
N ARG A 83 5.77 -11.07 3.87
CA ARG A 83 6.95 -11.92 3.64
C ARG A 83 6.97 -13.22 4.47
N LEU A 84 6.25 -13.25 5.59
CA LEU A 84 6.17 -14.42 6.47
C LEU A 84 5.05 -15.40 6.04
N GLY A 85 4.28 -15.07 5.00
CA GLY A 85 3.14 -15.85 4.56
C GLY A 85 1.86 -15.61 5.37
N ASN A 86 1.83 -14.59 6.24
CA ASN A 86 0.61 -14.23 6.97
C ASN A 86 -0.32 -13.42 6.07
N GLU A 87 -1.61 -13.75 6.08
CA GLU A 87 -2.62 -12.99 5.36
C GLU A 87 -2.80 -11.60 5.99
N THR A 88 -2.62 -10.57 5.16
CA THR A 88 -2.68 -9.15 5.53
C THR A 88 -4.00 -8.51 5.12
N GLY A 89 -4.68 -9.08 4.12
CA GLY A 89 -5.95 -8.58 3.63
C GLY A 89 -6.54 -9.45 2.53
N ILE A 90 -7.83 -9.24 2.29
CA ILE A 90 -8.58 -9.87 1.20
C ILE A 90 -9.34 -8.79 0.46
N ILE A 91 -9.27 -8.83 -0.87
CA ILE A 91 -10.02 -7.97 -1.76
C ILE A 91 -10.96 -8.82 -2.60
N TYR A 92 -12.14 -8.28 -2.89
CA TYR A 92 -13.10 -8.88 -3.81
C TYR A 92 -13.35 -7.86 -4.91
N SER A 93 -13.28 -8.30 -6.16
CA SER A 93 -13.52 -7.43 -7.31
C SER A 93 -14.67 -7.98 -8.14
N ASP A 94 -15.64 -7.11 -8.41
CA ASP A 94 -16.72 -7.37 -9.36
C ASP A 94 -16.27 -6.98 -10.76
N LEU A 95 -16.09 -8.01 -11.58
CA LEU A 95 -15.61 -7.88 -12.95
C LEU A 95 -16.76 -7.77 -13.95
N THR A 96 -18.02 -7.90 -13.51
CA THR A 96 -19.20 -7.72 -14.37
C THR A 96 -19.45 -6.26 -14.73
N LYS A 97 -18.97 -5.34 -13.89
CA LYS A 97 -19.14 -3.88 -14.06
C LYS A 97 -18.00 -3.22 -14.84
N GLY A 98 -16.92 -3.95 -15.11
CA GLY A 98 -15.72 -3.44 -15.79
C GLY A 98 -15.65 -3.80 -17.27
N GLY A 99 -14.64 -3.24 -17.96
CA GLY A 99 -14.28 -3.64 -19.33
C GLY A 99 -13.42 -4.90 -19.34
N LYS A 100 -12.37 -4.96 -20.17
CA LYS A 100 -11.40 -6.08 -20.17
C LYS A 100 -10.30 -5.95 -19.11
N ILE A 101 -10.27 -4.83 -18.40
CA ILE A 101 -9.20 -4.46 -17.45
C ILE A 101 -9.84 -4.13 -16.11
N TYR A 102 -9.26 -4.66 -15.04
CA TYR A 102 -9.57 -4.25 -13.67
C TYR A 102 -8.33 -3.62 -13.03
N GLU A 103 -8.56 -2.65 -12.16
CA GLU A 103 -7.53 -2.02 -11.34
C GLU A 103 -8.07 -1.92 -9.91
N GLN A 104 -7.33 -2.49 -8.96
CA GLN A 104 -7.78 -2.61 -7.59
C GLN A 104 -6.74 -2.02 -6.65
N LEU A 105 -7.13 -0.95 -5.96
CA LEU A 105 -6.37 -0.36 -4.88
C LEU A 105 -6.67 -1.09 -3.56
N PHE A 106 -5.64 -1.24 -2.74
CA PHE A 106 -5.76 -1.82 -1.41
C PHE A 106 -4.91 -1.08 -0.38
N TYR A 107 -5.31 -1.22 0.87
CA TYR A 107 -4.58 -0.72 2.03
C TYR A 107 -4.29 -1.92 2.92
N ALA A 108 -3.04 -2.38 2.89
CA ALA A 108 -2.58 -3.53 3.65
C ALA A 108 -1.09 -3.35 3.93
N LYS A 109 -0.69 -3.75 5.14
CA LYS A 109 0.65 -3.53 5.63
C LYS A 109 1.60 -4.61 5.12
N ASP A 110 2.76 -4.19 4.61
CA ASP A 110 3.89 -5.08 4.27
C ASP A 110 3.55 -6.18 3.25
N VAL A 111 2.67 -5.89 2.29
CA VAL A 111 2.31 -6.85 1.24
C VAL A 111 3.53 -7.16 0.37
N ARG A 112 3.75 -8.45 0.15
CA ARG A 112 4.83 -9.00 -0.69
C ARG A 112 4.34 -10.04 -1.68
N PHE A 113 3.20 -10.65 -1.41
CA PHE A 113 2.62 -11.68 -2.27
C PHE A 113 1.10 -11.49 -2.40
N ALA A 114 0.56 -11.75 -3.58
CA ALA A 114 -0.88 -11.78 -3.86
C ALA A 114 -1.30 -13.11 -4.47
N TYR A 115 -2.42 -13.66 -4.02
CA TYR A 115 -3.02 -14.86 -4.59
C TYR A 115 -4.42 -14.54 -5.14
N ILE A 116 -4.62 -14.75 -6.43
CA ILE A 116 -5.87 -14.47 -7.13
C ILE A 116 -6.63 -15.77 -7.40
N THR A 117 -7.88 -15.83 -6.94
CA THR A 117 -8.79 -16.96 -7.18
C THR A 117 -10.10 -16.47 -7.79
N GLN A 118 -10.78 -17.35 -8.52
CA GLN A 118 -12.13 -17.07 -8.98
C GLN A 118 -13.13 -17.45 -7.89
N ILE A 119 -14.20 -16.66 -7.75
CA ILE A 119 -15.31 -17.00 -6.86
C ILE A 119 -16.63 -16.95 -7.61
N SER A 120 -17.57 -17.80 -7.20
CA SER A 120 -18.88 -17.89 -7.86
C SER A 120 -19.79 -16.75 -7.44
N ASN A 121 -19.67 -16.27 -6.20
CA ASN A 121 -20.52 -15.24 -5.61
C ASN A 121 -19.70 -14.31 -4.72
N LEU A 122 -20.13 -13.05 -4.65
CA LEU A 122 -19.60 -12.07 -3.71
C LEU A 122 -20.17 -12.34 -2.31
N PRO A 123 -19.38 -12.12 -1.24
CA PRO A 123 -19.90 -12.20 0.13
C PRO A 123 -20.98 -11.13 0.33
N GLY A 124 -22.20 -11.54 0.71
CA GLY A 124 -23.40 -10.68 0.74
C GLY A 124 -23.30 -9.41 1.60
N ASP A 125 -22.40 -9.38 2.59
CA ASP A 125 -22.18 -8.23 3.48
C ASP A 125 -21.01 -7.32 3.04
N LYS A 126 -20.38 -7.61 1.89
CA LYS A 126 -19.25 -6.81 1.39
C LYS A 126 -19.69 -6.06 0.15
N ILE A 127 -20.23 -4.86 0.35
CA ILE A 127 -20.55 -3.92 -0.73
C ILE A 127 -19.28 -3.62 -1.52
N ILE A 128 -19.41 -3.80 -2.83
CA ILE A 128 -18.45 -3.45 -3.86
C ILE A 128 -18.92 -2.16 -4.50
N ASP A 129 -18.26 -1.08 -4.10
CA ASP A 129 -18.07 0.08 -4.95
C ASP A 129 -16.67 0.59 -4.64
N SER A 130 -15.79 0.55 -5.65
CA SER A 130 -14.39 1.00 -5.66
C SER A 130 -13.74 1.24 -4.29
N THR A 131 -12.70 0.47 -3.94
CA THR A 131 -11.94 0.67 -2.68
C THR A 131 -12.73 0.17 -1.46
N VAL A 132 -12.14 0.05 -0.26
CA VAL A 132 -12.88 -0.25 1.00
C VAL A 132 -13.21 -1.73 1.31
N SER A 133 -12.25 -2.65 1.12
CA SER A 133 -12.09 -3.81 2.06
C SER A 133 -10.85 -3.62 2.96
N GLY A 134 -9.92 -2.75 2.55
CA GLY A 134 -8.86 -2.25 3.42
C GLY A 134 -9.31 -1.13 4.37
N VAL A 135 -10.42 -0.44 4.10
CA VAL A 135 -10.81 0.77 4.87
C VAL A 135 -11.56 0.44 6.16
N GLN A 136 -12.23 -0.72 6.32
CA GLN A 136 -12.77 -1.08 7.64
C GLN A 136 -11.66 -1.42 8.64
N LYS A 137 -10.66 -2.23 8.25
CA LYS A 137 -9.47 -2.45 9.08
C LYS A 137 -8.56 -1.21 9.17
N ALA A 138 -8.44 -0.40 8.12
CA ALA A 138 -7.64 0.82 8.16
C ALA A 138 -8.32 1.92 9.00
N ASN A 139 -9.65 2.05 9.01
CA ASN A 139 -10.34 2.96 9.92
C ASN A 139 -10.22 2.49 11.38
N GLU A 140 -10.25 1.18 11.64
CA GLU A 140 -9.95 0.63 12.98
C GLU A 140 -8.48 0.91 13.39
N MET A 141 -7.52 0.79 12.47
CA MET A 141 -6.10 1.07 12.74
C MET A 141 -5.76 2.56 12.81
N ILE A 142 -6.42 3.43 12.03
CA ILE A 142 -6.29 4.89 12.09
C ILE A 142 -6.88 5.38 13.41
N LYS A 143 -8.07 4.90 13.80
CA LYS A 143 -8.68 5.23 15.10
C LYS A 143 -7.79 4.79 16.28
N TYR A 144 -7.17 3.62 16.19
CA TYR A 144 -6.20 3.14 17.19
C TYR A 144 -4.90 3.97 17.20
N GLY A 145 -4.48 4.52 16.06
CA GLY A 145 -3.35 5.43 15.94
C GLY A 145 -3.65 6.84 16.50
N GLU A 146 -4.83 7.38 16.23
CA GLU A 146 -5.30 8.67 16.74
C GLU A 146 -5.49 8.64 18.27
N GLU A 147 -6.11 7.58 18.82
CA GLU A 147 -6.25 7.42 20.27
C GLU A 147 -4.90 7.38 21.01
N LYS A 148 -3.88 6.73 20.44
CA LYS A 148 -2.52 6.74 21.02
C LYS A 148 -1.82 8.09 20.89
N THR A 149 -2.08 8.83 19.82
CA THR A 149 -1.45 10.14 19.60
C THR A 149 -2.04 11.18 20.54
N ASP A 150 -3.36 11.14 20.76
CA ASP A 150 -4.04 11.97 21.75
C ASP A 150 -3.62 11.64 23.20
N TYR A 151 -3.42 10.35 23.52
CA TYR A 151 -2.88 9.95 24.82
C TYR A 151 -1.46 10.50 25.06
N VAL A 152 -0.60 10.50 24.04
CA VAL A 152 0.75 11.06 24.12
C VAL A 152 0.70 12.60 24.23
N LEU A 153 -0.12 13.28 23.43
CA LEU A 153 -0.25 14.74 23.47
C LEU A 153 -0.81 15.23 24.81
N GLN A 154 -1.79 14.53 25.39
CA GLN A 154 -2.29 14.83 26.74
C GLN A 154 -1.24 14.57 27.83
N ARG A 155 -0.47 13.49 27.75
CA ARG A 155 0.55 13.14 28.75
C ARG A 155 1.73 14.12 28.77
N TYR A 156 2.04 14.75 27.63
CA TYR A 156 3.15 15.70 27.51
C TYR A 156 2.73 17.18 27.46
N LYS A 157 1.44 17.52 27.61
CA LYS A 157 0.89 18.90 27.57
C LYS A 157 1.39 19.74 26.38
N LEU A 158 1.58 19.12 25.23
CA LEU A 158 1.91 19.83 23.99
C LEU A 158 0.58 20.20 23.32
N LYS A 159 0.10 21.42 23.57
CA LYS A 159 -1.01 22.06 22.86
C LYS A 159 -0.48 23.28 22.12
#